data_AF-A0AAJ6XFG1-F1
#
_entry.id   AF-A0AAJ6XFG1-F1
#
_cell.length_a   1.000
_cell.length_b   1.000
_cell.length_c   1.000
_cell.angle_alpha   90.00
_cell.angle_beta   90.00
_cell.angle_gamma   90.00
#
_symmetry.space_group_name_H-M   'P 1'
#
loop_
_entity.id
_entity.type
_entity.pdbx_description
1 polymer ?
#
loop_
_entity_poly.entity_id
_entity_poly.type
_entity_poly.pdbx_seq_one_letter_code
_entity_poly.pdbx_strand_id
1 'polypeptide(L)'
;MFLQMVLGFGLKSRFDEEFLRKLVAENASRRDIAKLAAAIDFGEKMGDIIDELVKNGKEIEAVYFASESGLTKRFSPVSLLKSYLKNFKKITTTVLKNSNYNAAATDESSTLELNSIKAIIKCVEDHNLESEFSLDSLGKRASLLEKTKAERKRGTSAATATKSRNKRGYGSSGARDSGPTPYRKAKAAKFSNNYSSFSRRNAAPPA
;
A
#
# COMPACT_ATOMS: atom_id res chain seq x y z
N MET A 1 5.55 14.29 16.70
CA MET A 1 5.37 15.38 17.68
C MET A 1 5.82 14.97 19.07
N PHE A 2 5.25 13.94 19.73
CA PHE A 2 5.66 13.61 21.10
C PHE A 2 7.18 13.37 21.29
N LEU A 3 7.80 12.45 20.55
CA LEU A 3 9.25 12.19 20.67
C LEU A 3 10.11 13.42 20.38
N GLN A 4 9.67 14.28 19.46
CA GLN A 4 10.33 15.54 19.17
C GLN A 4 10.22 16.52 20.35
N MET A 5 9.10 16.55 21.07
CA MET A 5 8.96 17.34 22.30
C MET A 5 9.84 16.79 23.42
N VAL A 6 9.89 15.46 23.59
CA VAL A 6 10.75 14.81 24.58
C VAL A 6 12.21 15.19 24.35
N LEU A 7 12.66 15.14 23.10
CA LEU A 7 14.01 15.53 22.72
C LEU A 7 14.22 17.05 22.87
N GLY A 8 13.35 17.88 22.30
CA GLY A 8 13.51 19.34 22.23
C GLY A 8 13.45 20.03 23.59
N PHE A 9 12.68 19.50 24.54
CA PHE A 9 12.61 20.01 25.91
C PHE A 9 13.50 19.24 26.90
N GLY A 10 14.30 18.28 26.43
CA GLY A 10 15.19 17.50 27.30
C GLY A 10 14.44 16.66 28.34
N LEU A 11 13.23 16.19 28.02
CA LEU A 11 12.35 15.48 28.95
C LEU A 11 12.63 13.99 29.03
N LYS A 12 13.70 13.47 28.41
CA LYS A 12 14.02 12.04 28.41
C LYS A 12 13.99 11.43 29.80
N SER A 13 14.57 12.10 30.80
CA SER A 13 14.61 11.62 32.19
C SER A 13 13.27 11.64 32.92
N ARG A 14 12.24 12.28 32.35
CA ARG A 14 10.88 12.35 32.90
C ARG A 14 10.00 11.19 32.44
N PHE A 15 10.45 10.41 31.45
CA PHE A 15 9.71 9.29 30.91
C PHE A 15 10.46 7.99 31.14
N ASP A 16 9.70 6.93 31.32
CA ASP A 16 10.26 5.59 31.33
C ASP A 16 10.89 5.28 29.97
N GLU A 17 12.05 4.64 30.01
CA GLU A 17 12.83 4.35 28.83
C GLU A 17 12.17 3.25 27.99
N GLU A 18 11.57 2.24 28.63
CA GLU A 18 10.85 1.17 27.93
C GLU A 18 9.63 1.73 27.20
N PHE A 19 8.90 2.65 27.84
CA PHE A 19 7.83 3.40 27.20
C PHE A 19 8.31 4.15 25.94
N LEU A 20 9.43 4.88 26.01
CA LEU A 20 9.98 5.60 24.86
C LEU A 20 10.43 4.65 23.75
N ARG A 21 11.05 3.51 24.08
CA ARG A 21 11.42 2.48 23.10
C ARG A 21 10.21 1.92 22.38
N LYS A 22 9.18 1.54 23.13
CA LYS A 22 7.94 1.01 22.57
C LYS A 22 7.32 2.01 21.59
N LEU A 23 7.25 3.29 21.97
CA LEU A 23 6.73 4.34 21.09
C LEU A 23 7.54 4.47 19.80
N VAL A 24 8.87 4.37 19.88
CA VAL A 24 9.77 4.37 18.73
C VAL A 24 9.53 3.16 17.82
N ALA A 25 9.46 1.95 18.37
CA ALA A 25 9.24 0.71 17.61
C ALA A 25 7.86 0.68 16.91
N GLU A 26 6.82 1.19 17.57
CA GLU A 26 5.48 1.32 17.02
C GLU A 26 5.43 2.30 15.83
N ASN A 27 6.20 3.39 15.91
CA ASN A 27 6.20 4.46 14.91
C ASN A 27 7.35 4.36 13.88
N ALA A 28 8.12 3.28 13.89
CA ALA A 28 9.35 3.14 13.11
C ALA A 28 9.20 3.33 11.59
N SER A 29 7.99 3.17 11.04
CA SER A 29 7.70 3.40 9.61
C SER A 29 7.84 4.85 9.19
N ARG A 30 7.79 5.79 10.14
CA ARG A 30 8.02 7.20 9.87
C ARG A 30 9.52 7.50 9.80
N ARG A 31 9.92 8.15 8.71
CA ARG A 31 11.33 8.44 8.39
C ARG A 31 12.04 9.32 9.41
N ASP A 32 11.33 10.21 10.10
CA ASP A 32 11.90 11.07 11.13
C ASP A 32 12.16 10.34 12.45
N ILE A 33 11.53 9.18 12.68
CA ILE A 33 11.66 8.45 13.95
C ILE A 33 13.04 7.85 14.13
N ALA A 34 13.69 7.36 13.06
CA ALA A 34 15.06 6.87 13.14
C ALA A 34 16.03 7.97 13.65
N LYS A 35 15.90 9.18 13.11
CA LYS A 35 16.65 10.37 13.53
C LYS A 35 16.37 10.75 14.98
N LEU A 36 15.10 10.80 15.35
CA LEU A 36 14.69 11.11 16.72
C LEU A 36 15.20 10.06 17.71
N ALA A 37 15.13 8.78 17.36
CA ALA A 37 15.59 7.69 18.20
C ALA A 37 17.11 7.75 18.41
N ALA A 38 17.88 8.02 17.36
CA ALA A 38 19.32 8.25 17.46
C ALA A 38 19.63 9.45 18.36
N ALA A 39 18.88 10.55 18.25
CA ALA A 39 19.09 11.75 19.05
C ALA A 39 18.64 11.62 20.53
N ILE A 40 17.62 10.80 20.81
CA ILE A 40 17.23 10.46 22.19
C ILE A 40 18.33 9.63 22.88
N ASP A 41 19.18 8.95 22.10
CA ASP A 41 20.31 8.14 22.54
C ASP A 41 19.90 7.03 23.51
N PHE A 42 19.36 5.93 22.98
CA PHE A 42 19.05 4.74 23.77
C PHE A 42 20.29 3.90 24.15
N GLY A 43 21.50 4.38 23.84
CA GLY A 43 22.76 3.66 24.07
C GLY A 43 22.77 2.28 23.40
N GLU A 44 23.26 1.27 24.12
CA GLU A 44 23.39 -0.11 23.62
C GLU A 44 22.04 -0.73 23.23
N LYS A 45 20.96 -0.30 23.87
CA LYS A 45 19.62 -0.85 23.66
C LYS A 45 18.98 -0.36 22.36
N MET A 46 19.62 0.55 21.62
CA MET A 46 19.26 0.83 20.23
C MET A 46 19.38 -0.44 19.37
N GLY A 47 20.38 -1.29 19.66
CA GLY A 47 20.53 -2.58 18.98
C GLY A 47 19.31 -3.47 19.18
N ASP A 48 18.74 -3.49 20.38
CA ASP A 48 17.54 -4.29 20.69
C ASP A 48 16.31 -3.82 19.91
N ILE A 49 16.16 -2.49 19.74
CA ILE A 49 15.09 -1.91 18.91
C ILE A 49 15.27 -2.34 17.45
N ILE A 50 16.48 -2.28 16.91
CA ILE A 50 16.76 -2.69 15.53
C ILE A 50 16.48 -4.20 15.36
N ASP A 51 16.92 -5.03 16.31
CA ASP A 51 16.64 -6.46 16.31
C ASP A 51 15.13 -6.75 16.35
N GLU A 52 14.36 -6.00 17.14
CA GLU A 52 12.90 -6.09 17.18
C GLU A 52 12.25 -5.71 15.83
N LEU A 53 12.72 -4.63 15.19
CA LEU A 53 12.25 -4.23 13.86
C LEU A 53 12.49 -5.32 12.83
N VAL A 54 13.67 -5.94 12.83
CA VAL A 54 13.99 -7.06 11.93
C VAL A 54 13.09 -8.26 12.18
N LYS A 55 12.86 -8.63 13.44
CA LYS A 55 11.94 -9.73 13.80
C LYS A 55 10.51 -9.49 13.32
N ASN A 56 10.09 -8.22 13.31
CA ASN A 56 8.76 -7.80 12.88
C ASN A 56 8.64 -7.61 11.34
N GLY A 57 9.68 -7.92 10.56
CA GLY A 57 9.67 -7.76 9.10
C GLY A 57 9.74 -6.29 8.64
N LYS A 58 10.26 -5.41 9.49
CA LYS A 58 10.51 -3.99 9.22
C LYS A 58 12.00 -3.76 8.92
N GLU A 59 12.58 -4.57 8.04
CA GLU A 59 14.02 -4.48 7.75
C GLU A 59 14.42 -3.17 7.07
N ILE A 60 13.53 -2.53 6.31
CA ILE A 60 13.79 -1.23 5.71
C ILE A 60 13.95 -0.17 6.80
N GLU A 61 13.05 -0.16 7.79
CA GLU A 61 13.14 0.71 8.95
C GLU A 61 14.42 0.41 9.74
N ALA A 62 14.75 -0.86 9.95
CA ALA A 62 15.98 -1.27 10.62
C ALA A 62 17.24 -0.69 9.94
N VAL A 63 17.26 -0.58 8.60
CA VAL A 63 18.37 0.08 7.88
C VAL A 63 18.48 1.56 8.26
N TYR A 64 17.36 2.30 8.26
CA TYR A 64 17.37 3.70 8.66
C TYR A 64 17.85 3.88 10.09
N PHE A 65 17.34 3.07 11.02
CA PHE A 65 17.76 3.12 12.41
C PHE A 65 19.26 2.82 12.56
N ALA A 66 19.75 1.76 11.93
CA ALA A 66 21.16 1.41 11.96
C ALA A 66 22.06 2.52 11.39
N SER A 67 21.62 3.17 10.31
CA SER A 67 22.36 4.28 9.69
C SER A 67 22.39 5.52 10.59
N GLU A 68 21.24 5.94 11.13
CA GLU A 68 21.13 7.14 11.96
C GLU A 68 21.82 6.94 13.32
N SER A 69 21.84 5.72 13.85
CA SER A 69 22.50 5.40 15.12
C SER A 69 23.96 4.95 14.98
N GLY A 70 24.52 4.95 13.76
CA GLY A 70 25.90 4.50 13.51
C GLY A 70 26.17 3.01 13.78
N LEU A 71 25.13 2.16 13.85
CA LEU A 71 25.23 0.73 14.12
C LEU A 71 25.35 -0.14 12.85
N THR A 72 25.71 0.48 11.72
CA THR A 72 25.84 -0.20 10.41
C THR A 72 26.88 -1.33 10.39
N LYS A 73 27.85 -1.32 11.32
CA LYS A 73 28.82 -2.42 11.49
C LYS A 73 28.17 -3.70 12.00
N ARG A 74 27.23 -3.59 12.96
CA ARG A 74 26.46 -4.73 13.50
C ARG A 74 25.31 -5.09 12.57
N PHE A 75 24.64 -4.08 12.04
CA PHE A 75 23.48 -4.20 11.18
C PHE A 75 23.82 -3.72 9.77
N SER A 76 24.48 -4.58 8.99
CA SER A 76 24.85 -4.25 7.62
C SER A 76 23.60 -3.91 6.78
N PRO A 77 23.51 -2.69 6.20
CA PRO A 77 22.38 -2.28 5.37
C PRO A 77 22.10 -3.25 4.22
N VAL A 78 23.16 -3.73 3.57
CA VAL A 78 23.06 -4.69 2.45
C VAL A 78 22.49 -6.04 2.91
N SER A 79 22.87 -6.51 4.10
CA SER A 79 22.33 -7.76 4.66
C SER A 79 20.83 -7.64 4.95
N LEU A 80 20.42 -6.52 5.56
CA LEU A 80 19.02 -6.22 5.85
C LEU A 80 18.18 -6.10 4.58
N LEU A 81 18.67 -5.41 3.54
CA LEU A 81 17.99 -5.30 2.25
C LEU A 81 17.82 -6.66 1.56
N LYS A 82 18.84 -7.53 1.62
CA LYS A 82 18.74 -8.91 1.10
C LYS A 82 17.72 -9.74 1.89
N SER A 83 17.67 -9.60 3.21
CA SER A 83 16.65 -10.25 4.05
C SER A 83 15.25 -9.79 3.68
N TYR A 84 15.05 -8.48 3.56
CA TYR A 84 13.79 -7.88 3.13
C TYR A 84 13.34 -8.44 1.78
N LEU A 85 14.26 -8.54 0.82
CA LEU A 85 13.98 -9.09 -0.51
C LEU A 85 13.47 -10.52 -0.45
N LYS A 86 14.10 -11.35 0.39
CA LYS A 86 13.68 -12.73 0.62
C LYS A 86 12.32 -12.79 1.31
N ASN A 87 12.07 -11.92 2.29
CA ASN A 87 10.83 -11.91 3.06
C ASN A 87 9.64 -11.41 2.25
N PHE A 88 9.75 -10.31 1.49
CA PHE A 88 8.62 -9.86 0.67
C PHE A 88 8.25 -10.89 -0.39
N LYS A 89 9.23 -11.56 -1.04
CA LYS A 89 8.94 -12.64 -2.00
C LYS A 89 8.17 -13.78 -1.36
N LYS A 90 8.52 -14.17 -0.13
CA LYS A 90 7.76 -15.17 0.62
C LYS A 90 6.33 -14.69 0.87
N ILE A 91 6.14 -13.46 1.35
CA ILE A 91 4.81 -12.88 1.62
C ILE A 91 3.96 -12.83 0.34
N THR A 92 4.50 -12.36 -0.77
CA THR A 92 3.80 -12.32 -2.06
C THR A 92 3.35 -13.73 -2.49
N THR A 93 4.21 -14.74 -2.32
CA THR A 93 3.87 -16.12 -2.69
C THR A 93 2.87 -16.77 -1.73
N THR A 94 2.91 -16.47 -0.43
CA THR A 94 1.93 -17.00 0.54
C THR A 94 0.56 -16.37 0.34
N VAL A 95 0.47 -15.06 0.11
CA VAL A 95 -0.79 -14.37 -0.22
C VAL A 95 -1.42 -14.99 -1.46
N LEU A 96 -0.62 -15.26 -2.48
CA LEU A 96 -1.11 -15.83 -3.73
C LEU A 96 -1.63 -17.27 -3.57
N LYS A 97 -0.90 -18.10 -2.81
CA LYS A 97 -1.29 -19.49 -2.51
C LYS A 97 -2.54 -19.56 -1.63
N ASN A 98 -2.61 -18.78 -0.55
CA ASN A 98 -3.72 -18.80 0.40
C ASN A 98 -5.04 -18.36 -0.25
N SER A 99 -4.94 -17.54 -1.30
CA SER A 99 -6.10 -16.95 -1.97
C SER A 99 -6.49 -17.69 -3.25
N ASN A 100 -5.95 -18.90 -3.47
CA ASN A 100 -6.16 -19.70 -4.67
C ASN A 100 -5.98 -18.89 -5.97
N TYR A 101 -4.99 -18.00 -6.01
CA TYR A 101 -4.68 -17.18 -7.19
C TYR A 101 -5.86 -16.33 -7.70
N ASN A 102 -6.80 -15.94 -6.83
CA ASN A 102 -7.94 -15.11 -7.23
C ASN A 102 -7.51 -13.71 -7.72
N ALA A 103 -8.39 -13.04 -8.46
CA ALA A 103 -8.09 -11.73 -9.07
C ALA A 103 -7.79 -10.62 -8.04
N ALA A 104 -8.40 -10.67 -6.85
CA ALA A 104 -8.17 -9.69 -5.80
C ALA A 104 -6.78 -9.85 -5.17
N ALA A 105 -6.39 -11.08 -4.84
CA ALA A 105 -5.10 -11.40 -4.23
C ALA A 105 -3.93 -11.25 -5.20
N THR A 106 -4.14 -11.51 -6.50
CA THR A 106 -3.13 -11.19 -7.53
C THR A 106 -2.90 -9.68 -7.65
N ASP A 107 -3.95 -8.86 -7.53
CA ASP A 107 -3.79 -7.41 -7.50
C ASP A 107 -3.13 -6.93 -6.21
N GLU A 108 -3.58 -7.42 -5.05
CA GLU A 108 -3.01 -7.09 -3.74
C GLU A 108 -1.52 -7.48 -3.69
N SER A 109 -1.16 -8.71 -4.04
CA SER A 109 0.23 -9.17 -4.10
C SER A 109 1.08 -8.32 -5.07
N SER A 110 0.53 -7.89 -6.21
CA SER A 110 1.20 -6.97 -7.14
C SER A 110 1.38 -5.56 -6.55
N THR A 111 0.41 -5.07 -5.76
CA THR A 111 0.53 -3.79 -5.05
C THR A 111 1.62 -3.83 -3.99
N LEU A 112 1.66 -4.92 -3.20
CA LEU A 112 2.65 -5.14 -2.16
C LEU A 112 4.04 -5.25 -2.76
N GLU A 113 4.21 -6.05 -3.82
CA GLU A 113 5.49 -6.20 -4.51
C GLU A 113 6.01 -4.85 -5.04
N LEU A 114 5.15 -4.05 -5.67
CA LEU A 114 5.51 -2.73 -6.17
C LEU A 114 5.94 -1.79 -5.03
N ASN A 115 5.18 -1.74 -3.95
CA ASN A 115 5.50 -0.89 -2.79
C ASN A 115 6.82 -1.31 -2.14
N SER A 116 7.06 -2.61 -1.97
CA SER A 116 8.32 -3.15 -1.45
C SER A 116 9.50 -2.80 -2.35
N ILE A 117 9.37 -2.91 -3.68
CA ILE A 117 10.44 -2.53 -4.61
C ILE A 117 10.75 -1.04 -4.51
N LYS A 118 9.72 -0.18 -4.47
CA LYS A 118 9.92 1.28 -4.30
C LYS A 118 10.60 1.63 -2.98
N ALA A 119 10.24 0.93 -1.90
CA ALA A 119 10.88 1.11 -0.60
C ALA A 119 12.37 0.73 -0.64
N ILE A 120 12.73 -0.36 -1.30
CA ILE A 120 14.13 -0.77 -1.49
C ILE A 120 14.90 0.27 -2.29
N ILE A 121 14.38 0.68 -3.45
CA ILE A 121 15.03 1.67 -4.33
C ILE A 121 15.33 2.94 -3.53
N LYS A 122 14.31 3.49 -2.86
CA LYS A 122 14.46 4.69 -2.04
C LYS A 122 15.47 4.50 -0.90
N CYS A 123 15.48 3.33 -0.27
CA CYS A 123 16.46 3.02 0.78
C CYS A 123 17.89 2.93 0.29
N VAL A 124 18.11 2.39 -0.91
CA VAL A 124 19.43 2.33 -1.51
C VAL A 124 19.92 3.74 -1.89
N GLU A 125 19.06 4.56 -2.46
CA GLU A 125 19.34 5.96 -2.81
C GLU A 125 19.67 6.79 -1.56
N ASP A 126 18.83 6.72 -0.52
CA ASP A 126 18.98 7.51 0.71
C ASP A 126 20.29 7.21 1.48
N HIS A 127 20.85 6.00 1.31
CA HIS A 127 22.08 5.56 1.96
C HIS A 127 23.27 5.41 1.00
N ASN A 128 23.14 5.86 -0.26
CA ASN A 128 24.16 5.76 -1.31
C ASN A 128 24.74 4.33 -1.50
N LEU A 129 23.88 3.31 -1.44
CA LEU A 129 24.27 1.88 -1.50
C LEU A 129 24.31 1.32 -2.94
N GLU A 130 24.27 2.19 -3.95
CA GLU A 130 24.12 1.81 -5.37
C GLU A 130 25.29 0.97 -5.91
N SER A 131 26.48 1.17 -5.37
CA SER A 131 27.69 0.40 -5.72
C SER A 131 27.65 -1.04 -5.20
N GLU A 132 26.97 -1.28 -4.08
CA GLU A 132 26.93 -2.58 -3.40
C GLU A 132 25.64 -3.35 -3.66
N PHE A 133 24.57 -2.66 -4.09
CA PHE A 133 23.26 -3.23 -4.31
C PHE A 133 22.72 -2.90 -5.71
N SER A 134 22.66 -3.92 -6.57
CA SER A 134 22.14 -3.76 -7.94
C SER A 134 20.62 -3.54 -7.94
N LEU A 135 20.20 -2.35 -8.39
CA LEU A 135 18.79 -1.98 -8.54
C LEU A 135 18.18 -2.36 -9.90
N ASP A 136 18.99 -2.74 -10.89
CA ASP A 136 18.54 -2.92 -12.28
C ASP A 136 17.40 -3.95 -12.41
N SER A 137 17.56 -5.11 -11.77
CA SER A 137 16.53 -6.17 -11.77
C SER A 137 15.23 -5.75 -11.10
N LEU A 138 15.31 -4.95 -10.03
CA LEU A 138 14.15 -4.46 -9.29
C LEU A 138 13.41 -3.37 -10.06
N GLY A 139 14.15 -2.43 -10.67
CA GLY A 139 13.58 -1.38 -11.51
C GLY A 139 12.82 -1.94 -12.72
N LYS A 140 13.38 -2.94 -13.40
CA LYS A 140 12.71 -3.65 -14.50
C LYS A 140 11.39 -4.27 -14.03
N ARG A 141 11.39 -4.95 -12.88
CA ARG A 141 10.18 -5.57 -12.30
C ARG A 141 9.12 -4.54 -11.92
N ALA A 142 9.50 -3.42 -11.30
CA ALA A 142 8.58 -2.33 -10.99
C ALA A 142 7.92 -1.76 -12.26
N SER A 143 8.70 -1.52 -13.31
CA SER A 143 8.18 -1.00 -14.59
C SER A 143 7.13 -1.93 -15.22
N LEU A 144 7.32 -3.24 -15.10
CA LEU A 144 6.37 -4.24 -15.58
C LEU A 144 5.07 -4.25 -14.75
N LEU A 145 5.19 -4.15 -13.43
CA LEU A 145 4.03 -4.08 -12.53
C LEU A 145 3.20 -2.82 -12.78
N GLU A 146 3.83 -1.69 -13.07
CA GLU A 146 3.12 -0.44 -13.40
C GLU A 146 2.39 -0.54 -14.75
N LYS A 147 3.05 -1.08 -15.79
CA LYS A 147 2.43 -1.28 -17.11
C LYS A 147 1.22 -2.21 -17.05
N THR A 148 1.34 -3.36 -16.37
CA THR A 148 0.25 -4.34 -16.24
C THR A 148 -0.94 -3.81 -15.43
N LYS A 149 -0.72 -2.89 -14.49
CA LYS A 149 -1.80 -2.18 -13.79
C LYS A 149 -2.47 -1.11 -14.66
N ALA A 150 -1.69 -0.38 -15.47
CA ALA A 150 -2.23 0.62 -16.38
C ALA A 150 -3.10 -0.02 -17.48
N GLU A 151 -2.68 -1.17 -18.02
CA GLU A 151 -3.47 -1.91 -19.03
C GLU A 151 -4.80 -2.44 -18.48
N ARG A 152 -4.84 -2.94 -17.23
CA ARG A 152 -6.09 -3.37 -16.59
C ARG A 152 -7.10 -2.22 -16.44
N LYS A 153 -6.65 -1.00 -16.14
CA LYS A 153 -7.52 0.20 -16.09
C LYS A 153 -8.03 0.62 -17.48
N ARG A 154 -7.25 0.34 -18.53
CA ARG A 154 -7.62 0.65 -19.92
C ARG A 154 -8.62 -0.37 -20.50
N GLY A 155 -8.53 -1.64 -20.10
CA GLY A 155 -9.47 -2.71 -20.49
C GLY A 155 -10.89 -2.53 -19.93
N THR A 156 -11.05 -2.02 -18.71
CA THR A 156 -12.38 -1.70 -18.13
C THR A 156 -13.04 -0.48 -18.78
N SER A 157 -12.24 0.43 -19.34
CA SER A 157 -12.74 1.61 -20.08
C SER A 157 -13.15 1.29 -21.53
N ALA A 158 -12.59 0.22 -22.11
CA ALA A 158 -12.93 -0.23 -23.46
C ALA A 158 -14.18 -1.14 -23.51
N ALA A 159 -14.53 -1.81 -22.41
CA ALA A 159 -15.69 -2.71 -22.33
C ALA A 159 -17.05 -1.97 -22.24
N THR A 160 -17.07 -0.69 -21.86
CA THR A 160 -18.29 0.14 -21.86
C THR A 160 -18.50 0.91 -23.16
N ALA A 161 -17.52 0.95 -24.06
CA ALA A 161 -17.57 1.72 -25.31
C ALA A 161 -18.08 0.95 -26.55
N THR A 162 -18.31 -0.37 -26.46
CA THR A 162 -18.71 -1.20 -27.62
C THR A 162 -20.18 -1.64 -27.66
N LYS A 163 -21.04 -1.15 -26.75
CA LYS A 163 -22.51 -1.37 -26.83
C LYS A 163 -23.31 -0.07 -26.94
N SER A 164 -23.02 0.81 -27.91
CA SER A 164 -24.04 1.73 -28.46
C SER A 164 -23.61 2.45 -29.76
N ARG A 165 -23.52 1.74 -30.89
CA ARG A 165 -23.59 2.31 -32.25
C ARG A 165 -23.67 1.12 -33.21
N ASN A 166 -24.74 0.90 -33.98
CA ASN A 166 -25.25 1.81 -34.99
C ASN A 166 -26.73 1.55 -35.29
N LYS A 167 -27.45 2.64 -35.56
CA LYS A 167 -28.74 2.67 -36.24
C LYS A 167 -28.49 3.05 -37.70
N ARG A 168 -29.19 2.35 -38.60
CA ARG A 168 -29.59 2.70 -39.99
C ARG A 168 -28.60 2.42 -41.15
N GLY A 169 -29.15 1.73 -42.16
CA GLY A 169 -28.62 1.59 -43.52
C GLY A 169 -29.54 0.71 -44.37
N TYR A 170 -30.32 1.33 -45.24
CA TYR A 170 -31.38 0.82 -46.12
C TYR A 170 -30.85 -0.06 -47.25
N GLY A 171 -31.57 -1.13 -47.63
CA GLY A 171 -31.29 -1.97 -48.79
C GLY A 171 -32.49 -2.84 -49.16
N SER A 172 -33.14 -2.47 -50.26
CA SER A 172 -34.38 -3.04 -50.80
C SER A 172 -34.10 -4.27 -51.67
N SER A 173 -34.77 -5.39 -51.40
CA SER A 173 -35.26 -6.34 -52.42
C SER A 173 -36.15 -7.43 -51.81
N GLY A 174 -37.21 -7.80 -52.54
CA GLY A 174 -37.79 -9.15 -52.48
C GLY A 174 -39.05 -9.34 -51.64
N ALA A 175 -40.21 -9.13 -52.25
CA ALA A 175 -41.52 -9.47 -51.71
C ALA A 175 -41.75 -10.99 -51.61
N ARG A 176 -42.41 -11.44 -50.54
CA ARG A 176 -43.69 -12.19 -50.53
C ARG A 176 -43.93 -12.86 -49.16
N ASP A 177 -45.19 -12.79 -48.75
CA ASP A 177 -45.92 -13.66 -47.82
C ASP A 177 -46.12 -13.23 -46.35
N SER A 178 -47.30 -12.62 -46.14
CA SER A 178 -48.36 -12.99 -45.18
C SER A 178 -48.04 -13.36 -43.72
N GLY A 179 -48.38 -12.46 -42.78
CA GLY A 179 -48.62 -12.80 -41.38
C GLY A 179 -48.78 -11.56 -40.47
N PRO A 180 -49.87 -11.41 -39.68
CA PRO A 180 -50.12 -10.21 -38.89
C PRO A 180 -49.31 -10.21 -37.57
N THR A 181 -48.84 -9.03 -37.18
CA THR A 181 -48.22 -8.78 -35.87
C THR A 181 -49.27 -8.66 -34.76
N PRO A 182 -48.92 -9.00 -33.51
CA PRO A 182 -49.53 -8.32 -32.38
C PRO A 182 -48.50 -7.72 -31.41
N TYR A 183 -48.67 -6.41 -31.21
CA TYR A 183 -48.64 -5.69 -29.94
C TYR A 183 -47.40 -5.73 -29.02
N ARG A 184 -46.76 -4.55 -28.96
CA ARG A 184 -45.99 -4.00 -27.83
C ARG A 184 -46.68 -4.23 -26.47
N LYS A 185 -45.89 -4.57 -25.45
CA LYS A 185 -46.12 -4.09 -24.07
C LYS A 185 -44.91 -3.28 -23.59
N ALA A 186 -45.09 -1.97 -23.46
CA ALA A 186 -44.22 -1.12 -22.64
C ALA A 186 -44.63 -1.33 -21.17
N LYS A 187 -43.67 -1.58 -20.28
CA LYS A 187 -43.93 -1.54 -18.83
C LYS A 187 -43.19 -0.36 -18.23
N ALA A 188 -43.99 0.48 -17.57
CA ALA A 188 -43.70 1.81 -17.08
C ALA A 188 -42.62 1.85 -15.98
N ALA A 189 -41.95 3.00 -15.91
CA ALA A 189 -41.08 3.42 -14.84
C ALA A 189 -41.82 3.50 -13.51
N LYS A 190 -41.18 3.05 -12.42
CA LYS A 190 -41.56 3.40 -11.05
C LYS A 190 -40.41 4.19 -10.43
N PHE A 191 -40.58 5.50 -10.38
CA PHE A 191 -39.90 6.36 -9.43
C PHE A 191 -40.57 6.19 -8.06
N SER A 192 -39.77 6.01 -7.01
CA SER A 192 -40.15 6.42 -5.66
C SER A 192 -38.94 6.98 -4.96
N ASN A 193 -38.91 8.31 -4.91
CA ASN A 193 -38.00 9.14 -4.15
C ASN A 193 -38.45 9.11 -2.69
N ASN A 194 -37.56 8.82 -1.73
CA ASN A 194 -37.80 9.11 -0.31
C ASN A 194 -36.52 9.70 0.29
N TYR A 195 -36.43 11.03 0.20
CA TYR A 195 -35.65 11.84 1.14
C TYR A 195 -36.45 11.97 2.43
N SER A 196 -35.84 11.70 3.57
CA SER A 196 -36.31 12.19 4.87
C SER A 196 -35.18 12.91 5.57
N SER A 197 -35.22 14.23 5.50
CA SER A 197 -34.38 15.16 6.25
C SER A 197 -35.10 15.65 7.51
N PHE A 198 -34.29 15.91 8.54
CA PHE A 198 -34.50 16.76 9.71
C PHE A 198 -35.05 16.17 11.03
N SER A 199 -34.16 16.29 12.04
CA SER A 199 -34.41 16.77 13.40
C SER A 199 -34.94 15.80 14.47
N ARG A 200 -34.07 15.45 15.42
CA ARG A 200 -34.30 15.79 16.84
C ARG A 200 -33.00 15.79 17.67
N ARG A 201 -32.88 16.82 18.50
CA ARG A 201 -31.78 17.16 19.40
C ARG A 201 -31.87 16.35 20.71
N ASN A 202 -30.70 16.09 21.30
CA ASN A 202 -30.31 15.82 22.69
C ASN A 202 -31.34 15.44 23.77
N ALA A 203 -30.96 14.45 24.59
CA ALA A 203 -31.08 14.50 26.06
C ALA A 203 -29.95 13.67 26.72
N ALA A 204 -29.31 14.21 27.76
CA ALA A 204 -28.33 13.54 28.63
C ALA A 204 -29.03 12.88 29.84
N PRO A 205 -28.45 11.85 30.48
CA PRO A 205 -29.03 11.23 31.67
C PRO A 205 -28.62 11.95 32.98
N PRO A 206 -29.42 11.82 34.06
CA PRO A 206 -29.27 12.57 35.30
C PRO A 206 -28.21 11.98 36.25
N ALA A 207 -27.89 12.80 37.27
CA ALA A 207 -26.82 12.71 38.27
C ALA A 207 -26.71 11.39 39.04
#